data_AF-A0A924D412-F1
#
_entry.id   AF-A0A924D412-F1
#
_cell.length_a   1.000
_cell.length_b   1.000
_cell.length_c   1.000
_cell.angle_alpha   90.00
_cell.angle_beta   90.00
_cell.angle_gamma   90.00
#
_symmetry.space_group_name_H-M   'P 1'
#
loop_
_entity.id
_entity.type
_entity.pdbx_description
1 polymer ?
#
loop_
_entity_poly.entity_id
_entity_poly.type
_entity_poly.pdbx_seq_one_letter_code
_entity_poly.pdbx_strand_id
1 'polypeptide(L)'
;MARLLQEPKEEHLAYLRELIINTFSKPIVTTNDCKLLEDAIQSTINQRLSIDTIARLFNIKKSNSSPSVFTLDTCSIYVGYSGWEGLTKSYAEQNILHQKAILFEVIQNKISLEDLFNKLNKSSKSTLLYETVNQIILCRAQQKDEDFFKRLFELQVVFEQQEVYKYAIYHTIHLLGSLCEQHEWLAEIAIGYYHDLPYAENYFIEWLVVPEQQYYLPLLENCYKSNKAIADFYYLIHCTHFAETHQWELFLEHYNKIFVVSENNMLAMRWLGVQLYYDKHFENGLHHDKFVDKILKHTCTNDKDSGHRVSSIFMICNYLYLTESFATIITLVEKNAAKHTAILGYWAELNFNQLKTYYAYALLKKDRKEEAILMFRQIKSDRFDLNFKGRMIAVYQSLQIILEQ
;
A
#
# COMPACT_ATOMS: atom_id res chain seq x y z
N MET A 1 6.52 24.07 28.70
CA MET A 1 6.98 22.92 27.90
C MET A 1 5.77 22.29 27.24
N ALA A 2 5.68 22.41 25.92
CA ALA A 2 4.59 21.87 25.13
C ALA A 2 4.69 20.33 25.10
N ARG A 3 3.73 19.63 25.72
CA ARG A 3 3.51 18.20 25.46
C ARG A 3 2.31 18.09 24.53
N LEU A 4 2.59 17.81 23.25
CA LEU A 4 1.64 17.15 22.37
C LEU A 4 1.37 15.76 22.96
N LEU A 5 0.32 15.64 23.78
CA LEU A 5 -0.11 14.34 24.26
C LEU A 5 -1.02 13.74 23.20
N GLN A 6 -0.45 12.89 22.34
CA GLN A 6 -1.24 11.90 21.63
C GLN A 6 -2.14 11.19 22.64
N GLU A 7 -3.40 11.01 22.29
CA GLU A 7 -4.31 10.22 23.12
C GLU A 7 -3.72 8.81 23.31
N PRO A 8 -3.77 8.26 24.55
CA PRO A 8 -3.26 6.93 24.81
C PRO A 8 -4.06 5.91 23.99
N LYS A 9 -3.35 5.05 23.25
CA LYS A 9 -3.97 3.97 22.48
C LYS A 9 -4.67 2.98 23.41
N GLU A 10 -5.84 2.49 22.99
CA GLU A 10 -6.64 1.56 23.78
C GLU A 10 -5.90 0.24 24.10
N GLU A 11 -5.03 -0.23 23.20
CA GLU A 11 -4.18 -1.41 23.42
C GLU A 11 -3.25 -1.25 24.64
N HIS A 12 -2.69 -0.05 24.84
CA HIS A 12 -1.86 0.25 26.01
C HIS A 12 -2.70 0.37 27.28
N LEU A 13 -3.91 0.91 27.19
CA LEU A 13 -4.84 1.01 28.31
C LEU A 13 -5.37 -0.38 28.72
N ALA A 14 -5.60 -1.28 27.77
CA ALA A 14 -5.95 -2.67 28.01
C ALA A 14 -4.81 -3.40 28.73
N TYR A 15 -3.57 -3.27 28.23
CA TYR A 15 -2.39 -3.85 28.88
C TYR A 15 -2.17 -3.32 30.30
N LEU A 16 -2.31 -2.01 30.51
CA LEU A 16 -2.22 -1.42 31.85
C LEU A 16 -3.30 -1.97 32.80
N ARG A 17 -4.55 -2.11 32.33
CA ARG A 17 -5.63 -2.69 33.14
C ARG A 17 -5.34 -4.14 33.54
N GLU A 18 -4.82 -4.94 32.61
CA GLU A 18 -4.42 -6.32 32.89
C GLU A 18 -3.32 -6.39 33.96
N LEU A 19 -2.28 -5.57 33.83
CA LEU A 19 -1.22 -5.46 34.82
C LEU A 19 -1.74 -5.03 36.19
N ILE A 20 -2.68 -4.07 36.23
CA ILE A 20 -3.32 -3.66 37.50
C ILE A 20 -4.08 -4.83 38.12
N ILE A 21 -4.88 -5.57 37.35
CA ILE A 21 -5.63 -6.73 37.84
C ILE A 21 -4.68 -7.80 38.39
N ASN A 22 -3.56 -8.05 37.71
CA ASN A 22 -2.55 -9.01 38.13
C ASN A 22 -1.87 -8.57 39.44
N THR A 23 -1.41 -7.32 39.51
CA THR A 23 -0.78 -6.75 40.72
C THR A 23 -1.77 -6.68 41.89
N PHE A 24 -3.03 -6.35 41.63
CA PHE A 24 -4.10 -6.26 42.63
C PHE A 24 -4.66 -7.65 43.02
N SER A 25 -4.43 -8.67 42.18
CA SER A 25 -4.90 -10.05 42.35
C SER A 25 -6.42 -10.20 42.47
N LYS A 26 -7.19 -9.24 41.94
CA LYS A 26 -8.66 -9.24 41.93
C LYS A 26 -9.21 -8.54 40.68
N PRO A 27 -10.35 -9.01 40.13
CA PRO A 27 -11.03 -8.30 39.07
C PRO A 27 -11.61 -6.97 39.58
N ILE A 28 -11.72 -5.98 38.69
CA ILE A 28 -12.27 -4.65 39.00
C ILE A 28 -13.51 -4.45 38.14
N VAL A 29 -14.68 -4.71 38.72
CA VAL A 29 -15.97 -4.70 38.00
C VAL A 29 -17.02 -3.81 38.67
N THR A 30 -16.81 -3.45 39.94
CA THR A 30 -17.71 -2.59 40.72
C THR A 30 -16.99 -1.36 41.27
N THR A 31 -17.76 -0.34 41.65
CA THR A 31 -17.25 0.84 42.36
C THR A 31 -16.58 0.49 43.68
N ASN A 32 -17.01 -0.59 44.35
CA ASN A 32 -16.36 -1.05 45.57
C ASN A 32 -14.95 -1.60 45.30
N ASP A 33 -14.77 -2.30 44.17
CA ASP A 33 -13.43 -2.76 43.74
C ASP A 33 -12.51 -1.58 43.44
N CYS A 34 -13.05 -0.50 42.84
CA CYS A 34 -12.29 0.73 42.62
C CYS A 34 -11.82 1.39 43.93
N LYS A 35 -12.65 1.34 44.99
CA LYS A 35 -12.26 1.85 46.32
C LYS A 35 -11.13 1.02 46.91
N LEU A 36 -11.25 -0.31 46.84
CA LEU A 36 -10.19 -1.21 47.33
C LEU A 36 -8.88 -1.02 46.54
N LEU A 37 -8.97 -0.77 45.22
CA LEU A 37 -7.80 -0.44 44.41
C LEU A 37 -7.22 0.93 44.77
N GLU A 38 -8.02 1.96 45.02
CA GLU A 38 -7.55 3.27 45.49
C GLU A 38 -6.70 3.12 46.77
N ASP A 39 -7.22 2.37 47.75
CA ASP A 39 -6.51 2.09 49.00
C ASP A 39 -5.19 1.33 48.75
N ALA A 40 -5.21 0.35 47.83
CA ALA A 40 -4.01 -0.41 47.45
C ALA A 40 -2.95 0.47 46.78
N ILE A 41 -3.33 1.31 45.81
CA ILE A 41 -2.42 2.25 45.13
C ILE A 41 -1.82 3.23 46.16
N GLN A 42 -2.67 3.82 47.02
CA GLN A 42 -2.21 4.76 48.05
C GLN A 42 -1.23 4.09 49.02
N SER A 43 -1.51 2.87 49.45
CA SER A 43 -0.62 2.14 50.38
C SER A 43 0.71 1.73 49.74
N THR A 44 0.74 1.48 48.42
CA THR A 44 1.92 0.94 47.73
C THR A 44 2.87 2.05 47.28
N ILE A 45 2.34 3.13 46.70
CA ILE A 45 3.17 4.16 46.05
C ILE A 45 2.92 5.57 46.61
N ASN A 46 2.12 5.70 47.68
CA ASN A 46 1.79 6.96 48.34
C ASN A 46 1.19 8.03 47.41
N GLN A 47 0.45 7.59 46.38
CA GLN A 47 -0.28 8.46 45.46
C GLN A 47 -1.76 8.09 45.44
N ARG A 48 -2.62 9.08 45.24
CA ARG A 48 -4.07 8.89 45.28
C ARG A 48 -4.70 9.08 43.91
N LEU A 49 -5.53 8.13 43.50
CA LEU A 49 -6.48 8.28 42.41
C LEU A 49 -7.88 8.20 42.95
N SER A 50 -8.76 9.12 42.56
CA SER A 50 -10.16 9.05 42.99
C SER A 50 -10.84 7.80 42.43
N ILE A 51 -11.77 7.24 43.21
CA ILE A 51 -12.64 6.11 42.80
C ILE A 51 -13.24 6.36 41.41
N ASP A 52 -13.71 7.58 41.15
CA ASP A 52 -14.28 7.99 39.87
C ASP A 52 -13.27 7.92 38.71
N THR A 53 -12.01 8.27 38.95
CA THR A 53 -10.94 8.17 37.95
C THR A 53 -10.64 6.71 37.62
N ILE A 54 -10.56 5.85 38.63
CA ILE A 54 -10.37 4.40 38.46
C ILE A 54 -11.57 3.78 37.73
N ALA A 55 -12.80 4.13 38.13
CA ALA A 55 -14.02 3.63 37.51
C ALA A 55 -14.12 4.00 36.03
N ARG A 56 -13.63 5.18 35.63
CA ARG A 56 -13.52 5.57 34.21
C ARG A 56 -12.45 4.76 33.49
N LEU A 57 -11.28 4.54 34.08
CA LEU A 57 -10.21 3.73 33.49
C LEU A 57 -10.69 2.29 33.16
N PHE A 58 -11.48 1.69 34.05
CA PHE A 58 -12.03 0.35 33.89
C PHE A 58 -13.37 0.30 33.12
N ASN A 59 -13.80 1.41 32.52
CA ASN A 59 -15.08 1.52 31.79
C ASN A 59 -16.34 1.17 32.63
N ILE A 60 -16.24 1.18 33.96
CA ILE A 60 -17.38 1.03 34.89
C ILE A 60 -18.25 2.30 34.85
N LYS A 61 -17.61 3.47 34.69
CA LYS A 61 -18.28 4.75 34.49
C LYS A 61 -17.91 5.31 33.13
N LYS A 62 -18.91 5.64 32.31
CA LYS A 62 -18.69 6.27 30.99
C LYS A 62 -17.96 7.61 31.14
N SER A 63 -17.04 7.86 30.23
CA SER A 63 -16.26 9.09 30.12
C SER A 63 -16.07 9.42 28.65
N ASN A 64 -16.19 10.70 28.31
CA ASN A 64 -15.83 11.20 26.97
C ASN A 64 -14.40 11.76 26.94
N SER A 65 -13.69 11.71 28.07
CA SER A 65 -12.33 12.24 28.21
C SER A 65 -11.34 11.12 28.46
N SER A 66 -10.21 11.19 27.75
CA SER A 66 -9.04 10.33 27.89
C SER A 66 -8.40 10.46 29.29
N PRO A 67 -7.83 9.38 29.87
CA PRO A 67 -7.15 9.46 31.15
C PRO A 67 -6.00 10.49 31.13
N SER A 68 -5.84 11.23 32.22
CA SER A 68 -4.75 12.19 32.33
C SER A 68 -3.38 11.49 32.42
N VAL A 69 -2.30 12.16 32.03
CA VAL A 69 -0.93 11.65 32.18
C VAL A 69 -0.63 11.28 33.62
N PHE A 70 -1.08 12.10 34.58
CA PHE A 70 -0.92 11.79 36.00
C PHE A 70 -1.57 10.44 36.34
N THR A 71 -2.80 10.20 35.89
CA THR A 71 -3.49 8.91 36.07
C THR A 71 -2.68 7.75 35.49
N LEU A 72 -2.18 7.92 34.26
CA LEU A 72 -1.41 6.88 33.57
C LEU A 72 -0.07 6.61 34.27
N ASP A 73 0.65 7.64 34.69
CA ASP A 73 1.90 7.52 35.42
C ASP A 73 1.69 6.84 36.78
N THR A 74 0.71 7.29 37.57
CA THR A 74 0.39 6.69 38.87
C THR A 74 0.06 5.21 38.74
N CYS A 75 -0.80 4.85 37.78
CA CYS A 75 -1.15 3.45 37.54
C CYS A 75 0.07 2.63 37.06
N SER A 76 0.91 3.19 36.19
CA SER A 76 2.12 2.51 35.68
C SER A 76 3.15 2.26 36.78
N ILE A 77 3.32 3.23 37.68
CA ILE A 77 4.22 3.11 38.84
C ILE A 77 3.69 2.05 39.81
N TYR A 78 2.38 2.02 40.04
CA TYR A 78 1.75 0.99 40.88
C TYR A 78 2.04 -0.43 40.38
N VAL A 79 2.05 -0.64 39.06
CA VAL A 79 2.38 -1.95 38.45
C VAL A 79 3.88 -2.16 38.21
N GLY A 80 4.74 -1.32 38.78
CA GLY A 80 6.19 -1.55 38.83
C GLY A 80 7.03 -0.91 37.72
N TYR A 81 6.45 -0.05 36.88
CA TYR A 81 7.20 0.72 35.88
C TYR A 81 7.64 2.10 36.41
N SER A 82 8.57 2.77 35.73
CA SER A 82 8.99 4.13 36.10
C SER A 82 7.94 5.22 35.78
N GLY A 83 6.92 4.89 34.98
CA GLY A 83 5.88 5.79 34.49
C GLY A 83 5.23 5.24 33.22
N TRP A 84 4.30 5.99 32.64
CA TRP A 84 3.54 5.59 31.44
C TRP A 84 4.44 5.35 30.22
N GLU A 85 5.47 6.18 30.06
CA GLU A 85 6.46 6.01 28.98
C GLU A 85 7.24 4.69 29.12
N GLY A 86 7.62 4.31 30.35
CA GLY A 86 8.32 3.06 30.62
C GLY A 86 7.45 1.82 30.31
N LEU A 87 6.16 1.89 30.66
CA LEU A 87 5.20 0.83 30.38
C LEU A 87 4.93 0.68 28.88
N THR A 88 4.68 1.79 28.17
CA THR A 88 4.44 1.74 26.72
C THR A 88 5.66 1.24 25.95
N LYS A 89 6.88 1.61 26.38
CA LYS A 89 8.11 1.05 25.84
C LYS A 89 8.23 -0.46 26.08
N SER A 90 7.97 -0.92 27.31
CA SER A 90 8.03 -2.36 27.63
C SER A 90 6.97 -3.17 26.87
N TYR A 91 5.77 -2.63 26.70
CA TYR A 91 4.73 -3.25 25.86
C TYR A 91 5.22 -3.43 24.42
N ALA A 92 5.83 -2.40 23.83
CA ALA A 92 6.42 -2.48 22.49
C ALA A 92 7.53 -3.55 22.41
N GLU A 93 8.40 -3.65 23.41
CA GLU A 93 9.45 -4.68 23.50
C GLU A 93 8.87 -6.09 23.62
N GLN A 94 7.85 -6.29 24.45
CA GLN A 94 7.16 -7.58 24.58
C GLN A 94 6.46 -7.99 23.29
N ASN A 95 5.85 -7.04 22.59
CA ASN A 95 5.26 -7.28 21.27
C ASN A 95 6.32 -7.76 20.27
N ILE A 96 7.51 -7.15 20.26
CA ILE A 96 8.64 -7.61 19.43
C ILE A 96 9.03 -9.05 19.77
N LEU A 97 9.19 -9.37 21.05
CA LEU A 97 9.55 -10.72 21.48
C LEU A 97 8.47 -11.74 21.12
N HIS A 98 7.20 -11.39 21.29
CA HIS A 98 6.07 -12.24 20.94
C HIS A 98 6.03 -12.55 19.43
N GLN A 99 6.19 -11.53 18.58
CA GLN A 99 6.22 -11.72 17.13
C GLN A 99 7.41 -12.58 16.67
N LYS A 100 8.59 -12.40 17.29
CA LYS A 100 9.74 -13.29 17.04
C LYS A 100 9.48 -14.72 17.47
N ALA A 101 8.79 -14.93 18.60
CA ALA A 101 8.43 -16.26 19.07
C ALA A 101 7.48 -16.96 18.07
N ILE A 102 6.47 -16.24 17.55
CA ILE A 102 5.59 -16.76 16.48
C ILE A 102 6.43 -17.18 15.27
N LEU A 103 7.33 -16.33 14.80
CA LEU A 103 8.19 -16.65 13.66
C LEU A 103 9.05 -17.90 13.91
N PHE A 104 9.62 -18.05 15.11
CA PHE A 104 10.40 -19.24 15.44
C PHE A 104 9.56 -20.51 15.46
N GLU A 105 8.31 -20.44 15.94
CA GLU A 105 7.38 -21.57 15.86
C GLU A 105 7.03 -21.92 14.41
N VAL A 106 6.88 -20.92 13.53
CA VAL A 106 6.67 -21.13 12.07
C VAL A 106 7.89 -21.79 11.42
N ILE A 107 9.09 -21.28 11.67
CA ILE A 107 10.35 -21.83 11.12
C ILE A 107 10.54 -23.28 11.57
N GLN A 108 10.20 -23.57 12.83
CA GLN A 108 10.30 -24.92 13.41
C GLN A 108 9.11 -25.82 13.03
N ASN A 109 8.13 -25.31 12.28
CA ASN A 109 6.88 -25.97 11.94
C ASN A 109 6.12 -26.55 13.16
N LYS A 110 6.12 -25.80 14.27
CA LYS A 110 5.51 -26.17 15.56
C LYS A 110 4.15 -25.52 15.82
N ILE A 111 3.73 -24.61 14.95
CA ILE A 111 2.45 -23.91 15.06
C ILE A 111 1.51 -24.37 13.96
N SER A 112 0.27 -24.70 14.34
CA SER A 112 -0.80 -25.00 13.39
C SER A 112 -1.22 -23.74 12.63
N LEU A 113 -1.85 -23.89 11.46
CA LEU A 113 -2.33 -22.75 10.69
C LEU A 113 -3.36 -21.93 11.49
N GLU A 114 -4.29 -22.60 12.17
CA GLU A 114 -5.31 -21.96 13.00
C GLU A 114 -4.70 -21.16 14.14
N ASP A 115 -3.74 -21.74 14.86
CA ASP A 115 -3.07 -21.03 15.96
C ASP A 115 -2.27 -19.84 15.45
N LEU A 116 -1.62 -19.98 14.29
CA LEU A 116 -0.89 -18.90 13.66
C LEU A 116 -1.81 -17.73 13.32
N PHE A 117 -2.93 -18.00 12.64
CA PHE A 117 -3.88 -16.97 12.24
C PHE A 117 -4.51 -16.30 13.46
N ASN A 118 -4.87 -17.09 14.48
CA ASN A 118 -5.39 -16.57 15.74
C ASN A 118 -4.39 -15.65 16.45
N LYS A 119 -3.11 -16.02 16.52
CA LYS A 119 -2.07 -15.17 17.14
C LYS A 119 -1.83 -13.88 16.35
N LEU A 120 -1.76 -13.97 15.01
CA LEU A 120 -1.56 -12.80 14.15
C LEU A 120 -2.76 -11.84 14.22
N ASN A 121 -3.99 -12.32 14.05
CA ASN A 121 -5.19 -11.48 14.08
C ASN A 121 -5.44 -10.82 15.45
N LYS A 122 -4.93 -11.38 16.55
CA LYS A 122 -4.96 -10.73 17.88
C LYS A 122 -3.83 -9.72 18.10
N SER A 123 -2.83 -9.67 17.22
CA SER A 123 -1.72 -8.75 17.34
C SER A 123 -2.14 -7.34 16.95
N SER A 124 -1.57 -6.34 17.62
CA SER A 124 -1.76 -4.94 17.23
C SER A 124 -1.16 -4.66 15.85
N LYS A 125 -1.95 -4.00 15.00
CA LYS A 125 -1.50 -3.55 13.69
C LYS A 125 -0.32 -2.58 13.85
N SER A 126 0.79 -2.92 13.22
CA SER A 126 2.06 -2.19 13.37
C SER A 126 2.98 -2.50 12.20
N THR A 127 3.95 -1.63 11.91
CA THR A 127 4.98 -1.91 10.88
C THR A 127 5.69 -3.23 11.13
N LEU A 128 5.97 -3.53 12.41
CA LEU A 128 6.60 -4.78 12.81
C LEU A 128 5.74 -6.01 12.48
N LEU A 129 4.41 -5.93 12.64
CA LEU A 129 3.52 -7.03 12.25
C LEU A 129 3.67 -7.36 10.77
N TYR A 130 3.74 -6.34 9.90
CA TYR A 130 3.96 -6.55 8.47
C TYR A 130 5.33 -7.16 8.17
N GLU A 131 6.39 -6.72 8.85
CA GLU A 131 7.72 -7.32 8.71
C GLU A 131 7.70 -8.81 9.12
N THR A 132 7.07 -9.14 10.24
CA THR A 132 6.90 -10.52 10.71
C THR A 132 6.09 -11.36 9.74
N VAL A 133 4.97 -10.83 9.23
CA VAL A 133 4.13 -11.53 8.25
C VAL A 133 4.89 -11.76 6.94
N ASN A 134 5.68 -10.79 6.47
CA ASN A 134 6.52 -10.96 5.28
C ASN A 134 7.57 -12.06 5.47
N GLN A 135 8.18 -12.16 6.67
CA GLN A 135 9.10 -13.25 7.00
C GLN A 135 8.39 -14.61 7.06
N ILE A 136 7.16 -14.66 7.59
CA ILE A 136 6.33 -15.86 7.60
C ILE A 136 5.97 -16.29 6.18
N ILE A 137 5.56 -15.35 5.31
CA ILE A 137 5.27 -15.60 3.88
C ILE A 137 6.48 -16.23 3.19
N LEU A 138 7.67 -15.66 3.37
CA LEU A 138 8.91 -16.19 2.80
C LEU A 138 9.22 -17.61 3.32
N CYS A 139 9.06 -17.84 4.62
CA CYS A 139 9.29 -19.16 5.23
C CYS A 139 8.29 -20.21 4.72
N ARG A 140 7.00 -19.86 4.64
CA ARG A 140 5.93 -20.75 4.15
C ARG A 140 6.08 -21.04 2.66
N ALA A 141 6.57 -20.09 1.86
CA ALA A 141 6.92 -20.32 0.46
C ALA A 141 8.04 -21.37 0.32
N GLN A 142 9.08 -21.28 1.14
CA GLN A 142 10.16 -22.28 1.16
C GLN A 142 9.66 -23.67 1.58
N GLN A 143 8.68 -23.73 2.49
CA GLN A 143 8.05 -24.96 2.94
C GLN A 143 7.00 -25.51 1.95
N LYS A 144 6.67 -24.78 0.87
CA LYS A 144 5.57 -25.09 -0.07
C LYS A 144 4.22 -25.32 0.61
N ASP A 145 3.90 -24.48 1.60
CA ASP A 145 2.68 -24.59 2.40
C ASP A 145 1.47 -24.03 1.63
N GLU A 146 0.86 -24.85 0.76
CA GLU A 146 -0.27 -24.41 -0.06
C GLU A 146 -1.49 -23.95 0.75
N ASP A 147 -1.78 -24.62 1.87
CA ASP A 147 -2.96 -24.31 2.69
C ASP A 147 -2.84 -22.91 3.31
N PHE A 148 -1.64 -22.56 3.77
CA PHE A 148 -1.34 -21.20 4.23
C PHE A 148 -1.63 -20.16 3.14
N PHE A 149 -1.18 -20.39 1.89
CA PHE A 149 -1.36 -19.41 0.82
C PHE A 149 -2.82 -19.30 0.35
N LYS A 150 -3.54 -20.42 0.23
CA LYS A 150 -4.98 -20.41 -0.11
C LYS A 150 -5.80 -19.59 0.89
N ARG A 151 -5.36 -19.54 2.15
CA ARG A 151 -6.06 -18.87 3.26
C ARG A 151 -5.41 -17.57 3.70
N LEU A 152 -4.31 -17.13 3.08
CA LEU A 152 -3.51 -15.99 3.54
C LEU A 152 -4.35 -14.73 3.77
N PHE A 153 -5.30 -14.47 2.88
CA PHE A 153 -6.18 -13.31 2.94
C PHE A 153 -7.26 -13.39 4.03
N GLU A 154 -7.34 -14.46 4.83
CA GLU A 154 -8.13 -14.50 6.07
C GLU A 154 -7.47 -13.68 7.21
N LEU A 155 -6.21 -13.25 7.04
CA LEU A 155 -5.50 -12.36 7.98
C LEU A 155 -6.02 -10.92 7.89
N GLN A 156 -7.22 -10.67 8.42
CA GLN A 156 -7.88 -9.37 8.41
C GLN A 156 -7.01 -8.25 8.99
N VAL A 157 -6.26 -8.52 10.06
CA VAL A 157 -5.37 -7.51 10.67
C VAL A 157 -4.33 -6.94 9.68
N VAL A 158 -3.92 -7.76 8.70
CA VAL A 158 -2.92 -7.41 7.68
C VAL A 158 -3.58 -6.67 6.53
N PHE A 159 -4.67 -7.24 5.99
CA PHE A 159 -5.22 -6.83 4.69
C PHE A 159 -6.46 -5.93 4.77
N GLU A 160 -7.08 -5.75 5.94
CA GLU A 160 -8.13 -4.74 6.11
C GLU A 160 -7.55 -3.33 5.88
N GLN A 161 -8.21 -2.54 5.03
CA GLN A 161 -7.68 -1.26 4.57
C GLN A 161 -7.56 -0.26 5.71
N GLN A 162 -6.35 0.28 5.89
CA GLN A 162 -6.10 1.42 6.75
C GLN A 162 -5.04 2.31 6.12
N GLU A 163 -5.40 3.58 5.91
CA GLU A 163 -4.58 4.56 5.17
C GLU A 163 -3.13 4.67 5.71
N VAL A 164 -2.97 4.55 7.03
CA VAL A 164 -1.66 4.60 7.71
C VAL A 164 -0.73 3.45 7.29
N TYR A 165 -1.29 2.30 6.93
CA TYR A 165 -0.54 1.07 6.62
C TYR A 165 -0.57 0.67 5.15
N LYS A 166 -1.21 1.46 4.28
CA LYS A 166 -1.37 1.12 2.85
C LYS A 166 -0.07 0.72 2.15
N TYR A 167 1.06 1.33 2.50
CA TYR A 167 2.36 0.99 1.92
C TYR A 167 2.90 -0.36 2.40
N ALA A 168 2.63 -0.71 3.66
CA ALA A 168 3.04 -1.99 4.21
C ALA A 168 2.25 -3.13 3.52
N ILE A 169 0.93 -2.94 3.35
CA ILE A 169 0.10 -3.87 2.58
C ILE A 169 0.61 -3.95 1.13
N TYR A 170 0.87 -2.80 0.48
CA TYR A 170 1.41 -2.77 -0.90
C TYR A 170 2.68 -3.60 -1.04
N HIS A 171 3.63 -3.44 -0.13
CA HIS A 171 4.88 -4.20 -0.17
C HIS A 171 4.66 -5.70 0.10
N THR A 172 3.72 -6.06 0.98
CA THR A 172 3.33 -7.47 1.19
C THR A 172 2.70 -8.07 -0.08
N ILE A 173 1.82 -7.34 -0.77
CA ILE A 173 1.21 -7.77 -2.03
C ILE A 173 2.27 -7.93 -3.13
N HIS A 174 3.23 -7.01 -3.21
CA HIS A 174 4.35 -7.13 -4.15
C HIS A 174 5.29 -8.29 -3.85
N LEU A 175 5.56 -8.58 -2.57
CA LEU A 175 6.29 -9.78 -2.19
C LEU A 175 5.58 -11.04 -2.70
N LEU A 176 4.25 -11.12 -2.53
CA LEU A 176 3.46 -12.23 -3.05
C LEU A 176 3.50 -12.30 -4.57
N GLY A 177 3.37 -11.18 -5.28
CA GLY A 177 3.49 -11.11 -6.73
C GLY A 177 4.85 -11.62 -7.22
N SER A 178 5.94 -11.18 -6.60
CA SER A 178 7.29 -11.69 -6.91
C SER A 178 7.46 -13.18 -6.62
N LEU A 179 6.81 -13.71 -5.58
CA LEU A 179 6.81 -15.15 -5.31
C LEU A 179 6.01 -15.93 -6.35
N CYS A 180 4.90 -15.38 -6.86
CA CYS A 180 4.13 -15.99 -7.94
C CYS A 180 4.95 -16.07 -9.25
N GLU A 181 5.78 -15.07 -9.55
CA GLU A 181 6.71 -15.14 -10.68
C GLU A 181 7.77 -16.24 -10.52
N GLN A 182 8.25 -16.47 -9.29
CA GLN A 182 9.31 -17.43 -9.01
C GLN A 182 8.80 -18.88 -8.86
N HIS A 183 7.51 -19.04 -8.55
CA HIS A 183 6.94 -20.32 -8.17
C HIS A 183 5.58 -20.55 -8.83
N GLU A 184 5.56 -21.44 -9.83
CA GLU A 184 4.35 -21.81 -10.59
C GLU A 184 3.18 -22.23 -9.69
N TRP A 185 3.44 -23.05 -8.66
CA TRP A 185 2.40 -23.49 -7.71
C TRP A 185 1.76 -22.32 -6.93
N LEU A 186 2.51 -21.24 -6.65
CA LEU A 186 1.96 -20.03 -6.03
C LEU A 186 1.14 -19.21 -7.02
N ALA A 187 1.59 -19.14 -8.27
CA ALA A 187 0.81 -18.52 -9.34
C ALA A 187 -0.54 -19.23 -9.53
N GLU A 188 -0.56 -20.56 -9.53
CA GLU A 188 -1.80 -21.35 -9.60
C GLU A 188 -2.74 -21.07 -8.43
N ILE A 189 -2.21 -20.99 -7.20
CA ILE A 189 -2.99 -20.59 -6.02
C ILE A 189 -3.54 -19.17 -6.20
N ALA A 190 -2.71 -18.22 -6.63
CA ALA A 190 -3.15 -16.85 -6.82
C ALA A 190 -4.31 -16.78 -7.82
N ILE A 191 -4.16 -17.41 -8.99
CA ILE A 191 -5.19 -17.50 -10.03
C ILE A 191 -6.49 -18.12 -9.49
N GLY A 192 -6.38 -19.19 -8.70
CA GLY A 192 -7.51 -19.96 -8.20
C GLY A 192 -8.22 -19.39 -6.98
N TYR A 193 -7.54 -18.59 -6.15
CA TYR A 193 -8.04 -18.18 -4.82
C TYR A 193 -8.04 -16.67 -4.59
N TYR A 194 -7.23 -15.88 -5.29
CA TYR A 194 -7.10 -14.44 -5.01
C TYR A 194 -8.03 -13.57 -5.87
N HIS A 195 -8.99 -14.18 -6.56
CA HIS A 195 -9.87 -13.48 -7.49
C HIS A 195 -11.12 -12.84 -6.84
N ASP A 196 -11.50 -13.32 -5.65
CA ASP A 196 -12.68 -12.90 -4.89
C ASP A 196 -12.33 -12.73 -3.42
N LEU A 197 -11.54 -11.69 -3.13
CA LEU A 197 -11.04 -11.44 -1.78
C LEU A 197 -12.11 -10.72 -0.95
N PRO A 198 -12.17 -10.94 0.38
CA PRO A 198 -13.20 -10.37 1.25
C PRO A 198 -13.07 -8.85 1.48
N TYR A 199 -12.09 -8.20 0.84
CA TYR A 199 -11.81 -6.77 0.99
C TYR A 199 -12.47 -6.00 -0.15
N ALA A 200 -13.13 -4.89 0.17
CA ALA A 200 -14.00 -4.14 -0.75
C ALA A 200 -13.31 -3.67 -2.04
N GLU A 201 -11.98 -3.54 -2.02
CA GLU A 201 -11.13 -3.27 -3.18
C GLU A 201 -10.20 -4.49 -3.32
N ASN A 202 -10.19 -5.14 -4.49
CA ASN A 202 -9.35 -6.32 -4.75
C ASN A 202 -7.87 -5.89 -4.88
N TYR A 203 -7.26 -5.50 -3.77
CA TYR A 203 -5.92 -4.89 -3.70
C TYR A 203 -4.84 -5.70 -4.41
N PHE A 204 -4.95 -7.04 -4.39
CA PHE A 204 -3.95 -7.88 -5.02
C PHE A 204 -3.82 -7.62 -6.52
N ILE A 205 -4.94 -7.63 -7.26
CA ILE A 205 -4.91 -7.37 -8.71
C ILE A 205 -4.66 -5.89 -9.01
N GLU A 206 -5.34 -4.99 -8.29
CA GLU A 206 -5.24 -3.56 -8.55
C GLU A 206 -3.87 -2.97 -8.19
N TRP A 207 -3.09 -3.61 -7.31
CA TRP A 207 -1.75 -3.13 -6.98
C TRP A 207 -0.65 -3.78 -7.77
N LEU A 208 -0.86 -4.95 -8.38
CA LEU A 208 0.17 -5.60 -9.17
C LEU A 208 0.19 -5.07 -10.60
N VAL A 209 -0.95 -4.69 -11.22
CA VAL A 209 -1.06 -4.02 -12.54
C VAL A 209 0.05 -4.31 -13.58
N VAL A 210 0.50 -5.56 -13.68
CA VAL A 210 1.71 -6.01 -14.39
C VAL A 210 1.34 -7.13 -15.37
N PRO A 211 0.76 -6.79 -16.53
CA PRO A 211 0.32 -7.79 -17.51
C PRO A 211 1.46 -8.64 -18.08
N GLU A 212 2.71 -8.22 -17.92
CA GLU A 212 3.89 -9.00 -18.27
C GLU A 212 4.08 -10.25 -17.39
N GLN A 213 3.50 -10.29 -16.19
CA GLN A 213 3.59 -11.44 -15.31
C GLN A 213 2.59 -12.52 -15.75
N GLN A 214 3.08 -13.74 -15.97
CA GLN A 214 2.29 -14.83 -16.58
C GLN A 214 1.00 -15.16 -15.82
N TYR A 215 1.00 -15.04 -14.48
CA TYR A 215 -0.17 -15.34 -13.66
C TYR A 215 -1.22 -14.22 -13.66
N TYR A 216 -0.84 -13.00 -14.04
CA TYR A 216 -1.66 -11.81 -13.81
C TYR A 216 -2.91 -11.80 -14.69
N LEU A 217 -2.78 -12.04 -16.01
CA LEU A 217 -3.94 -12.05 -16.91
C LEU A 217 -4.95 -13.17 -16.61
N PRO A 218 -4.53 -14.44 -16.36
CA PRO A 218 -5.46 -15.47 -15.89
C PRO A 218 -6.17 -15.14 -14.59
N LEU A 219 -5.47 -14.52 -13.62
CA LEU A 219 -6.09 -14.05 -12.39
C LEU A 219 -7.09 -12.93 -12.64
N LEU A 220 -6.74 -11.94 -13.46
CA LEU A 220 -7.61 -10.84 -13.84
C LEU A 220 -8.89 -11.34 -14.55
N GLU A 221 -8.78 -12.38 -15.38
CA GLU A 221 -9.92 -13.07 -16.00
C GLU A 221 -10.86 -13.67 -14.94
N ASN A 222 -10.31 -14.35 -13.93
CA ASN A 222 -11.10 -14.90 -12.85
C ASN A 222 -11.75 -13.79 -11.99
N CYS A 223 -11.04 -12.69 -11.72
CA CYS A 223 -11.61 -11.52 -11.04
C CYS A 223 -12.81 -10.96 -11.81
N TYR A 224 -12.68 -10.80 -13.13
CA TYR A 224 -13.76 -10.29 -13.97
C TYR A 224 -14.94 -11.26 -14.06
N LYS A 225 -14.71 -12.57 -13.97
CA LYS A 225 -15.78 -13.57 -13.87
C LYS A 225 -16.55 -13.44 -12.56
N SER A 226 -15.86 -13.28 -11.44
CA SER A 226 -16.47 -13.12 -10.11
C SER A 226 -17.17 -11.77 -9.93
N ASN A 227 -16.58 -10.70 -10.44
CA ASN A 227 -17.08 -9.34 -10.26
C ASN A 227 -17.11 -8.58 -11.59
N LYS A 228 -18.30 -8.40 -12.16
CA LYS A 228 -18.47 -7.66 -13.41
C LYS A 228 -18.30 -6.14 -13.27
N ALA A 229 -18.23 -5.60 -12.05
CA ALA A 229 -18.03 -4.17 -11.83
C ALA A 229 -16.63 -3.68 -12.27
N ILE A 230 -15.63 -4.58 -12.36
CA ILE A 230 -14.28 -4.22 -12.80
C ILE A 230 -14.10 -4.25 -14.33
N ALA A 231 -15.19 -4.29 -15.11
CA ALA A 231 -15.15 -4.43 -16.57
C ALA A 231 -14.24 -3.41 -17.25
N ASP A 232 -14.32 -2.14 -16.87
CA ASP A 232 -13.50 -1.07 -17.46
C ASP A 232 -12.00 -1.33 -17.20
N PHE A 233 -11.63 -1.67 -15.96
CA PHE A 233 -10.25 -2.03 -15.62
C PHE A 233 -9.78 -3.24 -16.41
N TYR A 234 -10.60 -4.30 -16.46
CA TYR A 234 -10.31 -5.53 -17.21
C TYR A 234 -10.02 -5.25 -18.69
N TYR A 235 -10.94 -4.59 -19.39
CA TYR A 235 -10.78 -4.33 -20.83
C TYR A 235 -9.62 -3.37 -21.12
N LEU A 236 -9.43 -2.33 -20.31
CA LEU A 236 -8.32 -1.39 -20.49
C LEU A 236 -6.96 -2.08 -20.32
N ILE A 237 -6.81 -2.96 -19.33
CA ILE A 237 -5.57 -3.70 -19.11
C ILE A 237 -5.27 -4.66 -20.27
N HIS A 238 -6.27 -5.40 -20.75
CA HIS A 238 -6.12 -6.26 -21.93
C HIS A 238 -5.76 -5.47 -23.18
N CYS A 239 -6.42 -4.35 -23.45
CA CYS A 239 -6.07 -3.47 -24.56
C CYS A 239 -4.61 -3.01 -24.47
N THR A 240 -4.13 -2.57 -23.30
CA THR A 240 -2.73 -2.17 -23.13
C THR A 240 -1.79 -3.34 -23.43
N HIS A 241 -2.05 -4.53 -22.85
CA HIS A 241 -1.22 -5.72 -23.05
C HIS A 241 -1.16 -6.14 -24.52
N PHE A 242 -2.31 -6.24 -25.19
CA PHE A 242 -2.39 -6.69 -26.58
C PHE A 242 -1.78 -5.68 -27.56
N ALA A 243 -1.90 -4.37 -27.30
CA ALA A 243 -1.21 -3.37 -28.10
C ALA A 243 0.32 -3.48 -27.96
N GLU A 244 0.81 -3.65 -26.72
CA GLU A 244 2.24 -3.78 -26.42
C GLU A 244 2.86 -5.08 -26.92
N THR A 245 2.06 -6.14 -27.08
CA THR A 245 2.46 -7.43 -27.66
C THR A 245 2.09 -7.59 -29.13
N HIS A 246 1.58 -6.53 -29.77
CA HIS A 246 1.18 -6.48 -31.19
C HIS A 246 0.09 -7.49 -31.59
N GLN A 247 -0.80 -7.87 -30.67
CA GLN A 247 -1.94 -8.76 -30.89
C GLN A 247 -3.21 -7.96 -31.20
N TRP A 248 -3.23 -7.31 -32.38
CA TRP A 248 -4.23 -6.30 -32.73
C TRP A 248 -5.67 -6.82 -32.90
N GLU A 249 -5.86 -8.08 -33.27
CA GLU A 249 -7.20 -8.69 -33.34
C GLU A 249 -7.83 -8.79 -31.94
N LEU A 250 -7.07 -9.28 -30.97
CA LEU A 250 -7.50 -9.38 -29.56
C LEU A 250 -7.65 -7.99 -28.94
N PHE A 251 -6.77 -7.05 -29.27
CA PHE A 251 -6.95 -5.65 -28.90
C PHE A 251 -8.33 -5.13 -29.32
N LEU A 252 -8.71 -5.34 -30.59
CA LEU A 252 -9.98 -4.84 -31.12
C LEU A 252 -11.19 -5.49 -30.45
N GLU A 253 -11.10 -6.78 -30.12
CA GLU A 253 -12.14 -7.51 -29.38
C GLU A 253 -12.43 -6.86 -28.02
N HIS A 254 -11.40 -6.49 -27.27
CA HIS A 254 -11.55 -5.84 -25.97
C HIS A 254 -11.90 -4.35 -26.10
N TYR A 255 -11.32 -3.65 -27.08
CA TYR A 255 -11.59 -2.23 -27.33
C TYR A 255 -13.08 -1.97 -27.56
N ASN A 256 -13.73 -2.79 -28.37
CA ASN A 256 -15.16 -2.67 -28.71
C ASN A 256 -16.11 -2.93 -27.53
N LYS A 257 -15.60 -3.44 -26.40
CA LYS A 257 -16.37 -3.70 -25.17
C LYS A 257 -16.27 -2.55 -24.16
N ILE A 258 -15.51 -1.49 -24.46
CA ILE A 258 -15.36 -0.31 -23.59
C ILE A 258 -16.41 0.75 -23.96
N PHE A 259 -17.39 0.98 -23.08
CA PHE A 259 -18.52 1.87 -23.35
C PHE A 259 -18.50 3.20 -22.56
N VAL A 260 -17.75 3.27 -21.45
CA VAL A 260 -17.84 4.39 -20.48
C VAL A 260 -16.46 5.00 -20.21
N VAL A 261 -16.42 6.34 -20.08
CA VAL A 261 -15.25 7.05 -19.56
C VAL A 261 -15.27 6.93 -18.05
N SER A 262 -14.34 6.16 -17.50
CA SER A 262 -14.23 5.97 -16.05
C SER A 262 -14.04 7.30 -15.30
N GLU A 263 -14.72 7.48 -14.17
CA GLU A 263 -14.52 8.61 -13.25
C GLU A 263 -13.18 8.53 -12.51
N ASN A 264 -12.54 7.36 -12.50
CA ASN A 264 -11.22 7.17 -11.88
C ASN A 264 -10.13 7.81 -12.76
N ASN A 265 -9.32 8.70 -12.17
CA ASN A 265 -8.25 9.42 -12.86
C ASN A 265 -7.30 8.50 -13.64
N MET A 266 -6.88 7.37 -13.05
CA MET A 266 -5.94 6.45 -13.68
C MET A 266 -6.58 5.68 -14.85
N LEU A 267 -7.82 5.22 -14.68
CA LEU A 267 -8.57 4.55 -15.75
C LEU A 267 -8.88 5.52 -16.90
N ALA A 268 -9.20 6.78 -16.60
CA ALA A 268 -9.39 7.82 -17.60
C ALA A 268 -8.11 8.03 -18.44
N MET A 269 -6.93 8.07 -17.81
CA MET A 269 -5.65 8.18 -18.53
C MET A 269 -5.33 6.93 -19.34
N ARG A 270 -5.61 5.74 -18.81
CA ARG A 270 -5.48 4.49 -19.58
C ARG A 270 -6.40 4.47 -20.79
N TRP A 271 -7.64 4.92 -20.65
CA TRP A 271 -8.58 5.02 -21.77
C TRP A 271 -8.05 5.94 -22.87
N LEU A 272 -7.62 7.16 -22.54
CA LEU A 272 -7.01 8.06 -23.52
C LEU A 272 -5.78 7.42 -24.18
N GLY A 273 -4.97 6.68 -23.42
CA GLY A 273 -3.84 5.92 -23.94
C GLY A 273 -4.22 4.82 -24.93
N VAL A 274 -5.25 4.04 -24.61
CA VAL A 274 -5.82 3.01 -25.50
C VAL A 274 -6.38 3.63 -26.77
N GLN A 275 -7.02 4.81 -26.68
CA GLN A 275 -7.46 5.57 -27.86
C GLN A 275 -6.29 6.00 -28.76
N LEU A 276 -5.13 6.37 -28.19
CA LEU A 276 -3.93 6.67 -28.97
C LEU A 276 -3.38 5.44 -29.71
N TYR A 277 -3.40 4.26 -29.09
CA TYR A 277 -3.02 3.02 -29.77
C TYR A 277 -3.96 2.70 -30.93
N TYR A 278 -5.27 2.80 -30.70
CA TYR A 278 -6.26 2.57 -31.73
C TYR A 278 -6.04 3.53 -32.93
N ASP A 279 -5.90 4.83 -32.66
CA ASP A 279 -5.70 5.84 -33.69
C ASP A 279 -4.42 5.60 -34.49
N LYS A 280 -3.30 5.33 -33.81
CA LYS A 280 -2.01 5.06 -34.48
C LYS A 280 -2.07 3.83 -35.38
N HIS A 281 -2.75 2.76 -34.95
CA HIS A 281 -2.73 1.48 -35.66
C HIS A 281 -3.83 1.34 -36.72
N PHE A 282 -5.07 1.73 -36.41
CA PHE A 282 -6.23 1.50 -37.28
C PHE A 282 -6.62 2.73 -38.11
N GLU A 283 -6.34 3.94 -37.62
CA GLU A 283 -6.72 5.21 -38.28
C GLU A 283 -5.51 5.98 -38.83
N ASN A 284 -4.32 5.37 -38.84
CA ASN A 284 -3.07 6.00 -39.28
C ASN A 284 -2.75 7.36 -38.62
N GLY A 285 -3.19 7.55 -37.37
CA GLY A 285 -2.96 8.80 -36.63
C GLY A 285 -3.86 9.96 -37.05
N LEU A 286 -4.96 9.72 -37.76
CA LEU A 286 -5.87 10.76 -38.27
C LEU A 286 -6.38 11.70 -37.16
N HIS A 287 -6.54 11.18 -35.94
CA HIS A 287 -7.08 11.92 -34.81
C HIS A 287 -6.03 12.27 -33.76
N HIS A 288 -4.74 12.11 -34.07
CA HIS A 288 -3.65 12.25 -33.12
C HIS A 288 -3.68 13.60 -32.40
N ASP A 289 -3.73 14.70 -33.15
CA ASP A 289 -3.72 16.06 -32.61
C ASP A 289 -4.95 16.33 -31.74
N LYS A 290 -6.10 15.77 -32.09
CA LYS A 290 -7.34 15.88 -31.29
C LYS A 290 -7.18 15.18 -29.95
N PHE A 291 -6.57 13.99 -29.92
CA PHE A 291 -6.31 13.27 -28.68
C PHE A 291 -5.26 13.99 -27.82
N VAL A 292 -4.20 14.52 -28.44
CA VAL A 292 -3.19 15.32 -27.75
C VAL A 292 -3.82 16.56 -27.09
N ASP A 293 -4.68 17.30 -27.81
CA ASP A 293 -5.39 18.46 -27.26
C ASP A 293 -6.30 18.05 -26.08
N LYS A 294 -7.02 16.93 -26.23
CA LYS A 294 -7.87 16.37 -25.16
C LYS A 294 -7.06 16.00 -23.92
N ILE A 295 -5.89 15.38 -24.08
CA ILE A 295 -4.99 15.01 -22.97
C ILE A 295 -4.45 16.26 -22.26
N LEU A 296 -3.99 17.27 -23.02
CA LEU A 296 -3.44 18.51 -22.46
C LEU A 296 -4.47 19.31 -21.66
N LYS A 297 -5.74 19.28 -22.08
CA LYS A 297 -6.85 19.98 -21.43
C LYS A 297 -7.61 19.14 -20.40
N HIS A 298 -7.25 17.87 -20.22
CA HIS A 298 -7.97 16.98 -19.32
C HIS A 298 -7.89 17.46 -17.86
N THR A 299 -8.97 17.26 -17.09
CA THR A 299 -9.01 17.67 -15.69
C THR A 299 -7.93 17.00 -14.85
N CYS A 300 -7.70 15.70 -15.04
CA CYS A 300 -6.66 14.93 -14.31
C CYS A 300 -5.23 15.41 -14.60
N THR A 301 -4.90 15.82 -15.83
CA THR A 301 -3.56 16.37 -16.16
C THR A 301 -3.40 17.82 -15.71
N ASN A 302 -4.48 18.45 -15.27
CA ASN A 302 -4.53 19.80 -14.71
C ASN A 302 -5.07 19.82 -13.27
N ASP A 303 -5.06 18.67 -12.58
CA ASP A 303 -5.61 18.53 -11.22
C ASP A 303 -4.90 19.52 -10.29
N LYS A 304 -5.62 20.05 -9.29
CA LYS A 304 -5.02 20.94 -8.28
C LYS A 304 -4.07 20.16 -7.37
N ASP A 305 -4.40 18.91 -7.07
CA ASP A 305 -3.55 18.00 -6.31
C ASP A 305 -2.32 17.59 -7.15
N SER A 306 -1.13 17.88 -6.64
CA SER A 306 0.11 17.60 -7.36
C SER A 306 0.35 16.10 -7.53
N GLY A 307 -0.08 15.27 -6.58
CA GLY A 307 0.09 13.82 -6.64
C GLY A 307 -0.80 13.15 -7.66
N HIS A 308 -2.09 13.50 -7.69
CA HIS A 308 -3.02 13.03 -8.71
C HIS A 308 -2.60 13.47 -10.11
N ARG A 309 -2.18 14.73 -10.25
CA ARG A 309 -1.73 15.29 -11.52
C ARG A 309 -0.49 14.56 -12.05
N VAL A 310 0.55 14.41 -11.22
CA VAL A 310 1.77 13.70 -11.62
C VAL A 310 1.50 12.25 -11.97
N SER A 311 0.67 11.55 -11.18
CA SER A 311 0.32 10.15 -11.45
C SER A 311 -0.44 9.99 -12.77
N SER A 312 -1.36 10.91 -13.06
CA SER A 312 -2.11 10.95 -14.32
C SER A 312 -1.19 11.21 -15.51
N ILE A 313 -0.29 12.21 -15.40
CA ILE A 313 0.68 12.53 -16.46
C ILE A 313 1.63 11.35 -16.69
N PHE A 314 2.15 10.73 -15.62
CA PHE A 314 2.98 9.54 -15.73
C PHE A 314 2.23 8.42 -16.46
N MET A 315 0.97 8.16 -16.09
CA MET A 315 0.19 7.11 -16.73
C MET A 315 0.05 7.34 -18.24
N ILE A 316 -0.39 8.53 -18.67
CA ILE A 316 -0.56 8.80 -20.11
C ILE A 316 0.79 8.83 -20.86
N CYS A 317 1.89 9.24 -20.21
CA CYS A 317 3.22 9.22 -20.79
C CYS A 317 3.71 7.82 -21.14
N ASN A 318 3.26 6.76 -20.45
CA ASN A 318 3.57 5.38 -20.85
C ASN A 318 3.09 5.08 -22.28
N TYR A 319 1.89 5.55 -22.63
CA TYR A 319 1.31 5.37 -23.97
C TYR A 319 1.95 6.31 -24.98
N LEU A 320 2.12 7.59 -24.62
CA LEU A 320 2.74 8.58 -25.51
C LEU A 320 4.18 8.20 -25.89
N TYR A 321 4.90 7.54 -24.99
CA TYR A 321 6.24 7.03 -25.27
C TYR A 321 6.19 5.96 -26.36
N LEU A 322 5.29 4.98 -26.24
CA LEU A 322 5.12 3.88 -27.20
C LEU A 322 4.49 4.35 -28.53
N THR A 323 3.71 5.44 -28.51
CA THR A 323 3.24 6.09 -29.73
C THR A 323 4.24 7.08 -30.33
N GLU A 324 5.39 7.30 -29.70
CA GLU A 324 6.47 8.23 -30.12
C GLU A 324 6.07 9.73 -30.12
N SER A 325 5.10 10.08 -29.28
CA SER A 325 4.55 11.43 -29.14
C SER A 325 5.40 12.31 -28.22
N PHE A 326 6.71 12.38 -28.46
CA PHE A 326 7.70 12.99 -27.56
C PHE A 326 7.46 14.49 -27.30
N ALA A 327 6.97 15.24 -28.29
CA ALA A 327 6.64 16.67 -28.11
C ALA A 327 5.51 16.87 -27.07
N THR A 328 4.54 15.95 -27.04
CA THR A 328 3.44 15.97 -26.09
C THR A 328 3.93 15.65 -24.67
N ILE A 329 4.84 14.69 -24.52
CA ILE A 329 5.48 14.37 -23.23
C ILE A 329 6.18 15.62 -22.67
N ILE A 330 7.01 16.28 -23.48
CA ILE A 330 7.70 17.51 -23.08
C ILE A 330 6.69 18.57 -22.63
N THR A 331 5.65 18.81 -23.44
CA THR A 331 4.63 19.81 -23.15
C THR A 331 3.90 19.53 -21.83
N LEU A 332 3.49 18.28 -21.59
CA LEU A 332 2.83 17.88 -20.35
C LEU A 332 3.74 18.10 -19.14
N VAL A 333 5.01 17.72 -19.23
CA VAL A 333 5.93 17.82 -18.09
C VAL A 333 6.22 19.29 -17.77
N GLU A 334 6.56 20.11 -18.77
CA GLU A 334 6.92 21.52 -18.57
C GLU A 334 5.71 22.37 -18.16
N LYS A 335 4.54 22.15 -18.76
CA LYS A 335 3.36 22.98 -18.49
C LYS A 335 2.51 22.49 -17.32
N ASN A 336 2.51 21.21 -17.03
CA ASN A 336 1.55 20.62 -16.09
C ASN A 336 2.23 19.96 -14.88
N ALA A 337 3.35 19.25 -15.06
CA ALA A 337 4.02 18.60 -13.94
C ALA A 337 4.91 19.58 -13.13
N ALA A 338 5.70 20.43 -13.81
CA ALA A 338 6.70 21.29 -13.18
C ALA A 338 6.14 22.47 -12.34
N LYS A 339 4.85 22.78 -12.46
CA LYS A 339 4.24 23.98 -11.86
C LYS A 339 4.15 23.98 -10.34
N HIS A 340 4.31 22.84 -9.65
CA HIS A 340 4.15 22.78 -8.19
C HIS A 340 5.14 21.80 -7.56
N THR A 341 6.28 22.32 -7.09
CA THR A 341 7.35 21.60 -6.37
C THR A 341 7.03 21.29 -4.91
N ALA A 342 5.79 21.52 -4.46
CA ALA A 342 5.41 21.26 -3.07
C ALA A 342 5.16 19.76 -2.83
N ILE A 343 5.78 19.28 -1.75
CA ILE A 343 5.68 17.96 -1.10
C ILE A 343 4.72 16.99 -1.80
N LEU A 344 5.29 16.10 -2.60
CA LEU A 344 4.57 14.98 -3.20
C LEU A 344 4.45 13.88 -2.13
N GLY A 345 3.29 13.24 -2.02
CA GLY A 345 3.17 11.99 -1.24
C GLY A 345 4.05 10.89 -1.87
N TYR A 346 4.30 9.80 -1.13
CA TYR A 346 5.21 8.71 -1.55
C TYR A 346 4.99 8.23 -3.01
N TRP A 347 3.74 7.90 -3.39
CA TRP A 347 3.41 7.49 -4.76
C TRP A 347 3.71 8.55 -5.81
N ALA A 348 3.43 9.79 -5.47
CA ALA A 348 3.66 10.91 -6.37
C ALA A 348 5.16 11.17 -6.56
N GLU A 349 6.00 10.95 -5.53
CA GLU A 349 7.45 10.99 -5.67
C GLU A 349 7.97 9.87 -6.60
N LEU A 350 7.47 8.63 -6.44
CA LEU A 350 7.81 7.52 -7.33
C LEU A 350 7.39 7.81 -8.77
N ASN A 351 6.12 8.19 -8.98
CA ASN A 351 5.60 8.54 -10.31
C ASN A 351 6.34 9.72 -10.93
N PHE A 352 6.75 10.72 -10.14
CA PHE A 352 7.56 11.82 -10.65
C PHE A 352 8.95 11.34 -11.08
N ASN A 353 9.61 10.51 -10.27
CA ASN A 353 10.91 9.93 -10.60
C ASN A 353 10.87 9.12 -11.91
N GLN A 354 9.80 8.36 -12.13
CA GLN A 354 9.57 7.59 -13.36
C GLN A 354 9.25 8.48 -14.56
N LEU A 355 8.44 9.52 -14.36
CA LEU A 355 8.12 10.53 -15.38
C LEU A 355 9.37 11.23 -15.90
N LYS A 356 10.38 11.48 -15.05
CA LYS A 356 11.67 12.06 -15.47
C LYS A 356 12.39 11.19 -16.50
N THR A 357 12.26 9.86 -16.42
CA THR A 357 12.82 8.94 -17.41
C THR A 357 12.21 9.19 -18.80
N TYR A 358 10.88 9.24 -18.89
CA TYR A 358 10.21 9.55 -20.16
C TYR A 358 10.52 10.97 -20.65
N TYR A 359 10.61 11.93 -19.73
CA TYR A 359 10.93 13.31 -20.08
C TYR A 359 12.35 13.46 -20.64
N ALA A 360 13.36 12.88 -19.97
CA ALA A 360 14.74 12.89 -20.46
C ALA A 360 14.86 12.22 -21.83
N TYR A 361 14.15 11.10 -22.03
CA TYR A 361 14.11 10.43 -23.33
C TYR A 361 13.46 11.29 -24.41
N ALA A 362 12.33 11.92 -24.10
CA ALA A 362 11.62 12.79 -25.04
C ALA A 362 12.47 14.02 -25.44
N LEU A 363 13.18 14.63 -24.48
CA LEU A 363 14.11 15.73 -24.73
C LEU A 363 15.24 15.28 -25.68
N LEU A 364 15.84 14.12 -25.44
CA LEU A 364 16.87 13.56 -26.30
C LEU A 364 16.35 13.33 -27.74
N LYS A 365 15.14 12.80 -27.90
CA LYS A 365 14.48 12.60 -29.21
C LYS A 365 14.05 13.89 -29.91
N LYS A 366 14.11 15.03 -29.23
CA LYS A 366 13.80 16.36 -29.76
C LYS A 366 15.02 17.28 -29.78
N ASP A 367 16.21 16.68 -29.89
CA ASP A 367 17.49 17.37 -30.03
C ASP A 367 17.84 18.33 -28.87
N ARG A 368 17.24 18.13 -27.69
CA ARG A 368 17.50 18.88 -26.46
C ARG A 368 18.45 18.11 -25.53
N LYS A 369 19.62 17.70 -26.05
CA LYS A 369 20.58 16.80 -25.36
C LYS A 369 21.03 17.35 -24.00
N GLU A 370 21.38 18.64 -23.90
CA GLU A 370 21.87 19.23 -22.64
C GLU A 370 20.83 19.14 -21.52
N GLU A 371 19.58 19.44 -21.83
CA GLU A 371 18.46 19.34 -20.89
C GLU A 371 18.17 17.88 -20.52
N ALA A 372 18.28 16.96 -21.47
CA ALA A 372 18.16 15.54 -21.22
C ALA A 372 19.22 15.04 -20.22
N ILE A 373 20.49 15.49 -20.35
CA ILE A 373 21.57 15.16 -19.41
C ILE A 373 21.27 15.70 -18.00
N LEU A 374 20.84 16.96 -17.92
CA LEU A 374 20.50 17.59 -16.63
C LEU A 374 19.35 16.84 -15.93
N MET A 375 18.34 16.42 -16.69
CA MET A 375 17.23 15.65 -16.15
C MET A 375 17.65 14.22 -15.76
N PHE A 376 18.43 13.54 -16.60
CA PHE A 376 18.90 12.18 -16.37
C PHE A 376 19.65 12.05 -15.04
N ARG A 377 20.51 13.03 -14.70
CA ARG A 377 21.25 13.07 -13.43
C ARG A 377 20.35 13.14 -12.18
N GLN A 378 19.08 13.51 -12.33
CA GLN A 378 18.12 13.59 -11.23
C GLN A 378 17.29 12.31 -11.03
N ILE A 379 17.42 11.35 -11.95
CA ILE A 379 16.68 10.08 -11.89
C ILE A 379 17.36 9.16 -10.88
N LYS A 380 16.55 8.59 -9.98
CA LYS A 380 16.99 7.62 -8.98
C LYS A 380 16.46 6.24 -9.36
N SER A 381 17.28 5.44 -10.01
CA SER A 381 16.87 4.13 -10.55
C SER A 381 16.50 3.10 -9.46
N ASP A 382 17.01 3.30 -8.24
CA ASP A 382 16.63 2.53 -7.04
C ASP A 382 15.23 2.88 -6.51
N ARG A 383 14.62 3.97 -7.01
CA ARG A 383 13.30 4.46 -6.59
C ARG A 383 12.25 4.39 -7.72
N PHE A 384 12.31 3.35 -8.55
CA PHE A 384 11.21 3.03 -9.45
C PHE A 384 10.16 2.19 -8.72
N ASP A 385 8.89 2.48 -9.02
CA ASP A 385 7.75 1.72 -8.52
C ASP A 385 7.85 0.27 -8.99
N LEU A 386 7.49 -0.69 -8.14
CA LEU A 386 7.66 -2.10 -8.44
C LEU A 386 6.84 -2.55 -9.65
N ASN A 387 5.67 -1.94 -9.89
CA ASN A 387 4.80 -2.25 -11.03
C ASN A 387 5.39 -1.85 -12.38
N PHE A 388 6.22 -0.81 -12.40
CA PHE A 388 6.77 -0.27 -13.65
C PHE A 388 8.28 -0.45 -13.72
N LYS A 389 8.91 -1.04 -12.70
CA LYS A 389 10.36 -1.12 -12.55
C LYS A 389 11.04 -1.77 -13.76
N GLY A 390 10.53 -2.90 -14.24
CA GLY A 390 11.08 -3.59 -15.42
C GLY A 390 11.13 -2.66 -16.64
N ARG A 391 10.00 -2.03 -16.96
CA ARG A 391 9.88 -1.05 -18.04
C ARG A 391 10.78 0.16 -17.85
N MET A 392 10.78 0.76 -16.65
CA MET A 392 11.54 1.97 -16.37
C MET A 392 13.05 1.73 -16.42
N ILE A 393 13.53 0.58 -15.93
CA ILE A 393 14.94 0.19 -16.02
C ILE A 393 15.36 0.07 -17.49
N ALA A 394 14.56 -0.56 -18.35
CA ALA A 394 14.88 -0.70 -19.76
C ALA A 394 15.05 0.68 -20.45
N VAL A 395 14.12 1.61 -20.20
CA VAL A 395 14.23 2.98 -20.76
C VAL A 395 15.41 3.73 -20.16
N TYR A 396 15.63 3.63 -18.84
CA TYR A 396 16.75 4.27 -18.15
C TYR A 396 18.10 3.81 -18.70
N GLN A 397 18.30 2.50 -18.86
CA GLN A 397 19.53 1.93 -19.44
C GLN A 397 19.76 2.40 -20.87
N SER A 398 18.69 2.51 -21.68
CA SER A 398 18.81 3.05 -23.04
C SER A 398 19.29 4.50 -23.06
N LEU A 399 18.85 5.33 -22.10
CA LEU A 399 19.33 6.71 -21.95
C LEU A 399 20.77 6.75 -21.48
N GLN A 400 21.13 5.91 -20.52
CA GLN A 400 22.47 5.85 -19.95
C GLN A 400 23.53 5.63 -21.02
N ILE A 401 23.28 4.66 -21.91
CA ILE A 401 24.19 4.34 -23.03
C ILE A 401 24.43 5.55 -23.94
N ILE A 402 23.42 6.39 -24.17
CA ILE A 402 23.49 7.51 -25.12
C ILE A 402 24.04 8.79 -24.47
N LEU A 403 23.74 9.01 -23.19
CA LEU A 403 24.03 10.27 -22.49
C LEU A 403 25.37 10.24 -21.74
N GLU A 404 25.93 9.06 -21.46
CA GLU A 404 27.27 8.89 -20.87
C GLU A 404 28.37 8.73 -21.94
N GLN A 405 27.99 8.74 -23.24
CA GLN A 405 28.86 8.91 -24.40
C GLN A 405 28.92 10.37 -24.84
#